data_AF-A0A9P7JXM4-F1
#
_entry.id   AF-A0A9P7JXM4-F1
#
_cell.length_a   1.000
_cell.length_b   1.000
_cell.length_c   1.000
_cell.angle_alpha   90.00
_cell.angle_beta   90.00
_cell.angle_gamma   90.00
#
_symmetry.space_group_name_H-M   'P 1'
#
loop_
_entity.id
_entity.type
_entity.pdbx_description
1 polymer ?
#
loop_
_entity_poly.entity_id
_entity_poly.type
_entity_poly.pdbx_seq_one_letter_code
_entity_poly.pdbx_strand_id
1 'polypeptide(L)'
;MPEPASDKLHIVMLRDGTVLELADAEIPDPPAISFVNNISWLNSMWDDCMVHWQGESVMNIQGHLIALEYWPLLYHYGCDHQWKSMKSKWTDWRYVVECYREGTEAQFWEEFSADGKCMSYTVIIQKLCAKRKMVLTAAVEHACKEYGDEFNDLFTYWKGREEHVMVKPSVVAKRFNQLAGGHVHGCRCSTRAHARLVFTDFPIHVQCLSLSDVTHTT
;
A
#
# COMPACT_ATOMS: atom_id res chain seq x y z
N MET A 1 22.30 17.34 -29.94
CA MET A 1 20.94 16.84 -30.24
C MET A 1 20.46 16.13 -28.99
N PRO A 2 19.45 16.66 -28.28
CA PRO A 2 18.88 15.92 -27.15
C PRO A 2 18.22 14.65 -27.69
N GLU A 3 18.53 13.53 -27.06
CA GLU A 3 17.87 12.23 -27.26
C GLU A 3 16.36 12.42 -27.02
N PRO A 4 15.46 11.84 -27.84
CA PRO A 4 14.03 11.91 -27.56
C PRO A 4 13.80 11.29 -26.19
N ALA A 5 13.17 12.05 -25.30
CA ALA A 5 12.74 11.54 -24.02
C ALA A 5 11.90 10.28 -24.29
N SER A 6 12.26 9.19 -23.63
CA SER A 6 11.45 7.98 -23.65
C SER A 6 10.12 8.33 -22.96
N ASP A 7 9.09 8.65 -23.75
CA ASP A 7 7.75 8.95 -23.24
C ASP A 7 7.15 7.66 -22.68
N LYS A 8 7.40 7.37 -21.41
CA LYS A 8 6.70 6.31 -20.72
C LYS A 8 5.28 6.78 -20.49
N LEU A 9 4.34 5.88 -20.79
CA LEU A 9 2.93 6.11 -20.54
C LEU A 9 2.54 5.50 -19.19
N HIS A 10 1.94 6.32 -18.33
CA HIS A 10 1.34 5.92 -17.07
C HIS A 10 -0.16 5.78 -17.28
N ILE A 11 -0.70 4.60 -16.97
CA ILE A 11 -2.13 4.36 -17.01
C ILE A 11 -2.64 4.34 -15.58
N VAL A 12 -3.52 5.28 -15.24
CA VAL A 12 -4.17 5.36 -13.93
C VAL A 12 -5.67 5.23 -14.12
N MET A 13 -6.26 4.25 -13.45
CA MET A 13 -7.71 4.07 -13.42
C MET A 13 -8.24 4.61 -12.10
N LEU A 14 -9.00 5.71 -12.18
CA LEU A 14 -9.71 6.28 -11.05
C LEU A 14 -10.90 5.39 -10.69
N ARG A 15 -11.41 5.51 -9.46
CA ARG A 15 -12.51 4.67 -8.97
C ARG A 15 -13.84 4.94 -9.69
N ASP A 16 -14.02 6.14 -10.23
CA ASP A 16 -15.19 6.47 -11.05
C ASP A 16 -15.17 5.79 -12.45
N GLY A 17 -14.10 5.04 -12.75
CA GLY A 17 -13.89 4.34 -14.02
C GLY A 17 -13.14 5.18 -15.06
N THR A 18 -12.80 6.43 -14.74
CA THR A 18 -11.99 7.27 -15.62
C THR A 18 -10.59 6.70 -15.77
N VAL A 19 -10.15 6.50 -17.00
CA VAL A 19 -8.79 6.06 -17.32
C VAL A 19 -8.01 7.27 -17.79
N LEU A 20 -6.91 7.57 -17.10
CA LEU A 20 -5.96 8.59 -17.46
C LEU A 20 -4.73 7.94 -18.09
N GLU A 21 -4.40 8.40 -19.30
CA GLU A 21 -3.15 8.07 -19.98
C GLU A 21 -2.24 9.30 -19.89
N LEU A 22 -1.15 9.17 -19.14
CA LEU A 22 -0.29 10.28 -18.77
C LEU A 22 1.13 10.03 -19.25
N ALA A 23 1.68 10.95 -20.04
CA ALA A 23 3.11 10.96 -20.33
C ALA A 23 3.90 11.49 -19.11
N ASP A 24 5.18 11.11 -18.99
CA ASP A 24 6.08 11.61 -17.94
C ASP A 24 6.06 13.15 -17.83
N ALA A 25 5.98 13.86 -18.96
CA ALA A 25 5.96 15.33 -19.01
C ALA A 25 4.66 15.97 -18.47
N GLU A 26 3.58 15.19 -18.35
CA GLU A 26 2.29 15.66 -17.81
C GLU A 26 2.19 15.47 -16.30
N ILE A 27 3.12 14.71 -15.70
CA ILE A 27 3.14 14.44 -14.27
C ILE A 27 3.90 15.59 -13.59
N PRO A 28 3.23 16.44 -12.79
CA PRO A 28 3.89 17.53 -12.10
C PRO A 28 4.78 17.01 -10.98
N ASP A 29 5.75 17.82 -10.57
CA ASP A 29 6.52 17.57 -9.35
C ASP A 29 5.57 17.43 -8.15
N PRO A 30 5.82 16.49 -7.22
CA PRO A 30 4.93 16.28 -6.10
C PRO A 30 4.94 17.53 -5.20
N PRO A 31 3.77 18.07 -4.84
CA PRO A 31 3.68 19.29 -4.06
C PRO A 31 4.27 19.10 -2.65
N ALA A 32 4.87 20.17 -2.12
CA ALA A 32 5.41 20.18 -0.76
C ALA A 32 4.27 20.28 0.27
N ILE A 33 3.67 19.14 0.62
CA ILE A 33 2.53 19.07 1.54
C ILE A 33 2.93 18.48 2.90
N SER A 34 2.19 18.85 3.93
CA SER A 34 2.35 18.36 5.30
C SER A 34 1.00 18.23 5.99
N PHE A 35 0.75 17.05 6.57
CA PHE A 35 -0.49 16.74 7.30
C PHE A 35 -0.29 16.68 8.83
N VAL A 36 0.85 17.19 9.32
CA VAL A 36 1.24 17.11 10.73
C VAL A 36 0.17 17.64 11.69
N ASN A 37 -0.60 18.64 11.25
CA ASN A 37 -1.62 19.29 12.07
C ASN A 37 -3.06 18.92 11.68
N ASN A 38 -3.25 18.09 10.64
CA ASN A 38 -4.60 17.81 10.12
C ASN A 38 -4.68 16.40 9.51
N ILE A 39 -4.84 15.40 10.37
CA ILE A 39 -5.03 14.00 9.96
C ILE A 39 -6.39 13.79 9.27
N SER A 40 -7.42 14.54 9.67
CA SER A 40 -8.74 14.48 9.01
C SER A 40 -8.65 14.90 7.54
N TRP A 41 -7.88 15.95 7.24
CA TRP A 41 -7.61 16.40 5.88
C TRP A 41 -6.75 15.40 5.08
N LEU A 42 -5.78 14.74 5.72
CA LEU A 42 -5.08 13.62 5.09
C LEU A 42 -6.05 12.50 4.69
N ASN A 43 -6.96 12.13 5.61
CA ASN A 43 -7.94 11.09 5.38
C ASN A 43 -8.91 11.42 4.24
N SER A 44 -9.26 12.70 4.08
CA SER A 44 -10.17 13.14 3.01
C SER A 44 -9.54 13.23 1.62
N MET A 45 -8.20 13.20 1.54
CA MET A 45 -7.42 13.22 0.30
C MET A 45 -6.81 11.86 -0.07
N TRP A 46 -6.89 10.87 0.82
CA TRP A 46 -6.14 9.62 0.69
C TRP A 46 -6.57 8.81 -0.53
N ASP A 47 -7.87 8.53 -0.65
CA ASP A 47 -8.46 7.78 -1.75
C ASP A 47 -9.74 8.47 -2.23
N ASP A 48 -10.16 8.17 -3.45
CA ASP A 48 -11.38 8.66 -4.08
C ASP A 48 -12.63 7.85 -3.66
N CYS A 49 -12.59 7.21 -2.49
CA CYS A 49 -13.72 6.52 -1.90
C CYS A 49 -14.79 7.52 -1.40
N MET A 50 -16.02 7.40 -1.92
CA MET A 50 -17.13 8.32 -1.62
C MET A 50 -17.38 8.65 -0.13
N VAL A 51 -17.06 7.75 0.80
CA VAL A 51 -17.32 7.96 2.24
C VAL A 51 -16.34 8.95 2.88
N HIS A 52 -15.10 9.00 2.40
CA HIS A 52 -14.04 9.83 2.99
C HIS A 52 -13.60 10.96 2.06
N TRP A 53 -13.76 10.76 0.75
CA TRP A 53 -13.40 11.74 -0.26
C TRP A 53 -14.26 12.99 -0.16
N GLN A 54 -13.62 14.13 0.03
CA GLN A 54 -14.30 15.44 0.09
C GLN A 54 -14.23 16.19 -1.24
N GLY A 55 -13.79 15.55 -2.33
CA GLY A 55 -13.60 16.25 -3.60
C GLY A 55 -12.41 17.21 -3.57
N GLU A 56 -11.43 16.97 -2.69
CA GLU A 56 -10.23 17.77 -2.58
C GLU A 56 -8.99 16.94 -2.91
N SER A 57 -8.09 17.50 -3.72
CA SER A 57 -6.74 17.00 -3.86
C SER A 57 -5.77 18.16 -4.01
N VAL A 58 -4.55 17.93 -3.55
CA VAL A 58 -3.40 18.80 -3.80
C VAL A 58 -2.88 18.68 -5.24
N MET A 59 -3.39 17.71 -6.02
CA MET A 59 -2.94 17.40 -7.36
C MET A 59 -4.12 17.31 -8.33
N ASN A 60 -4.01 18.05 -9.43
CA ASN A 60 -4.93 18.03 -10.55
C ASN A 60 -4.15 17.75 -11.83
N ILE A 61 -4.52 16.68 -12.56
CA ILE A 61 -3.91 16.32 -13.84
C ILE A 61 -5.03 16.16 -14.86
N GLN A 62 -4.92 16.84 -16.01
CA GLN A 62 -5.94 16.84 -17.07
C GLN A 62 -7.36 17.18 -16.55
N GLY A 63 -7.48 18.04 -15.54
CA GLY A 63 -8.78 18.42 -14.95
C GLY A 63 -9.29 17.48 -13.85
N HIS A 64 -8.62 16.36 -13.59
CA HIS A 64 -9.02 15.35 -12.61
C HIS A 64 -8.22 15.48 -11.32
N LEU A 65 -8.91 15.43 -10.18
CA LEU A 65 -8.28 15.41 -8.86
C LEU A 65 -7.71 14.02 -8.58
N ILE A 66 -6.41 13.97 -8.27
CA ILE A 66 -5.70 12.70 -8.06
C ILE A 66 -5.54 12.44 -6.57
N ALA A 67 -6.16 11.39 -6.05
CA ALA A 67 -5.99 11.00 -4.65
C ALA A 67 -4.54 10.55 -4.34
N LEU A 68 -4.13 10.66 -3.07
CA LEU A 68 -2.76 10.32 -2.64
C LEU A 68 -2.43 8.84 -2.86
N GLU A 69 -3.40 7.93 -2.82
CA GLU A 69 -3.24 6.50 -3.04
C GLU A 69 -2.61 6.19 -4.41
N TYR A 70 -2.87 7.03 -5.43
CA TYR A 70 -2.38 6.83 -6.79
C TYR A 70 -0.94 7.32 -7.02
N TRP A 71 -0.36 8.07 -6.09
CA TRP A 71 0.98 8.65 -6.25
C TRP A 71 2.10 7.64 -6.55
N PRO A 72 2.13 6.43 -5.94
CA PRO A 72 3.12 5.42 -6.32
C PRO A 72 3.04 5.04 -7.80
N LEU A 73 1.86 4.98 -8.42
CA LEU A 73 1.71 4.66 -9.83
C LEU A 73 2.28 5.75 -10.74
N LEU A 74 2.13 7.01 -10.33
CA LEU A 74 2.66 8.16 -11.06
C LEU A 74 4.18 8.26 -10.96
N TYR A 75 4.74 8.19 -9.74
CA TYR A 75 6.14 8.55 -9.54
C TYR A 75 7.13 7.39 -9.58
N HIS A 76 6.68 6.13 -9.49
CA HIS A 76 7.59 4.99 -9.38
C HIS A 76 8.45 4.73 -10.63
N TYR A 77 7.97 5.07 -11.84
CA TYR A 77 8.60 4.64 -13.09
C TYR A 77 9.30 5.74 -13.91
N GLY A 78 9.03 7.03 -13.64
CA GLY A 78 9.62 8.18 -14.33
C GLY A 78 10.48 9.10 -13.45
N CYS A 79 10.15 9.22 -12.16
CA CYS A 79 10.68 10.28 -11.29
C CYS A 79 11.38 9.74 -10.04
N ASP A 80 12.34 8.82 -10.20
CA ASP A 80 12.97 8.07 -9.10
C ASP A 80 13.53 8.98 -7.99
N HIS A 81 14.16 10.12 -8.33
CA HIS A 81 14.67 11.06 -7.33
C HIS A 81 13.55 11.69 -6.49
N GLN A 82 12.47 12.15 -7.13
CA GLN A 82 11.34 12.78 -6.44
C GLN A 82 10.58 11.75 -5.59
N TRP A 83 10.35 10.56 -6.16
CA TRP A 83 9.70 9.47 -5.45
C TRP A 83 10.51 9.03 -4.23
N LYS A 84 11.83 8.91 -4.33
CA LYS A 84 12.69 8.54 -3.19
C LYS A 84 12.49 9.43 -1.97
N SER A 85 12.36 10.74 -2.18
CA SER A 85 12.10 11.69 -1.08
C SER A 85 10.66 11.56 -0.53
N MET A 86 9.67 11.45 -1.42
CA MET A 86 8.26 11.44 -1.04
C MET A 86 7.79 10.10 -0.47
N LYS A 87 8.41 8.98 -0.88
CA LYS A 87 7.99 7.62 -0.55
C LYS A 87 7.88 7.37 0.95
N SER A 88 8.83 7.90 1.74
CA SER A 88 8.77 7.76 3.21
C SER A 88 7.55 8.46 3.78
N LYS A 89 7.29 9.71 3.37
CA LYS A 89 6.13 10.48 3.82
C LYS A 89 4.82 9.84 3.38
N TRP A 90 4.75 9.41 2.12
CA TRP A 90 3.59 8.70 1.59
C TRP A 90 3.29 7.42 2.39
N THR A 91 4.35 6.69 2.75
CA THR A 91 4.24 5.48 3.57
C THR A 91 3.74 5.80 4.98
N ASP A 92 4.22 6.89 5.59
CA ASP A 92 3.75 7.36 6.90
C ASP A 92 2.28 7.79 6.84
N TRP A 93 1.89 8.54 5.80
CA TRP A 93 0.52 8.95 5.55
C TRP A 93 -0.42 7.75 5.44
N ARG A 94 -0.01 6.73 4.67
CA ARG A 94 -0.76 5.49 4.53
C ARG A 94 -1.06 4.86 5.88
N TYR A 95 -0.05 4.69 6.74
CA TYR A 95 -0.24 4.03 8.02
C TYR A 95 -1.11 4.83 8.98
N VAL A 96 -1.00 6.16 8.95
CA VAL A 96 -1.89 7.02 9.72
C VAL A 96 -3.34 6.83 9.25
N VAL A 97 -3.59 6.85 7.94
CA VAL A 97 -4.94 6.68 7.40
C VAL A 97 -5.51 5.29 7.69
N GLU A 98 -4.73 4.23 7.51
CA GLU A 98 -5.15 2.86 7.83
C GLU A 98 -5.56 2.77 9.30
N CYS A 99 -4.74 3.25 10.24
CA CYS A 99 -5.05 3.22 11.67
C CYS A 99 -6.22 4.15 12.04
N TYR A 100 -6.32 5.32 11.40
CA TYR A 100 -7.42 6.27 11.61
C TYR A 100 -8.77 5.69 11.18
N ARG A 101 -8.79 4.82 10.17
CA ARG A 101 -9.99 4.17 9.64
C ARG A 101 -10.37 2.84 10.32
N GLU A 102 -9.50 2.27 11.17
CA GLU A 102 -9.80 1.03 11.92
C GLU A 102 -10.92 1.21 12.96
N GLY A 103 -11.17 2.45 13.40
CA GLY A 103 -12.18 2.77 14.39
C GLY A 103 -12.84 4.12 14.14
N THR A 104 -13.31 4.75 15.21
CA THR A 104 -13.79 6.13 15.17
C THR A 104 -12.65 7.12 15.42
N GLU A 105 -12.82 8.36 15.00
CA GLU A 105 -11.88 9.44 15.30
C GLU A 105 -11.63 9.57 16.82
N ALA A 106 -12.67 9.38 17.63
CA ALA A 106 -12.54 9.43 19.09
C ALA A 106 -11.63 8.31 19.62
N GLN A 107 -11.75 7.09 19.09
CA GLN A 107 -10.87 5.96 19.47
C GLN A 107 -9.43 6.18 19.04
N PHE A 108 -9.22 6.76 17.85
CA PHE A 108 -7.89 7.14 17.40
C PHE A 108 -7.26 8.14 18.36
N TRP A 109 -7.97 9.23 18.68
CA TRP A 109 -7.43 10.25 19.58
C TRP A 109 -7.31 9.79 21.03
N GLU A 110 -8.14 8.85 21.49
CA GLU A 110 -7.97 8.22 22.80
C GLU A 110 -6.63 7.48 22.88
N GLU A 111 -6.24 6.75 21.82
CA GLU A 111 -4.97 6.03 21.78
C GLU A 111 -3.75 6.97 21.61
N PHE A 112 -3.93 8.03 20.84
CA PHE A 112 -2.88 8.98 20.46
C PHE A 112 -2.95 10.30 21.24
N SER A 113 -3.49 10.28 22.46
CA SER A 113 -3.42 11.38 23.41
C SER A 113 -2.70 10.96 24.69
N ALA A 114 -2.03 11.91 25.34
CA ALA A 114 -1.49 11.77 26.68
C ALA A 114 -1.82 13.03 27.47
N ASP A 115 -2.27 12.87 28.72
CA ASP A 115 -2.62 13.98 29.62
C ASP A 115 -3.63 14.97 29.00
N GLY A 116 -4.61 14.44 28.23
CA GLY A 116 -5.63 15.24 27.55
C GLY A 116 -5.13 16.03 26.34
N LYS A 117 -3.89 15.81 25.88
CA LYS A 117 -3.31 16.44 24.70
C LYS A 117 -2.96 15.41 23.63
N CYS A 118 -3.32 15.70 22.38
CA CYS A 118 -2.91 14.89 21.23
C CYS A 118 -1.38 14.83 21.12
N MET A 119 -0.86 13.64 20.84
CA MET A 119 0.55 13.42 20.55
C MET A 119 0.97 14.15 19.27
N SER A 120 2.26 14.49 19.17
CA SER A 120 2.78 15.04 17.91
C SER A 120 2.75 13.97 16.81
N TYR A 121 2.62 14.41 15.57
CA TYR A 121 2.60 13.52 14.41
C TYR A 121 3.78 12.52 14.40
N THR A 122 4.99 12.99 14.71
CA THR A 122 6.18 12.13 14.81
C THR A 122 6.03 11.03 15.86
N VAL A 123 5.44 11.33 17.01
CA VAL A 123 5.20 10.35 18.08
C VAL A 123 4.14 9.33 17.65
N ILE A 124 3.10 9.76 16.93
CA ILE A 124 2.10 8.87 16.33
C ILE A 124 2.78 7.89 15.37
N ILE A 125 3.60 8.39 14.43
CA ILE A 125 4.35 7.54 13.49
C ILE A 125 5.26 6.55 14.22
N GLN A 126 6.01 6.99 15.21
CA GLN A 126 6.88 6.11 15.99
C GLN A 126 6.10 4.98 16.68
N LYS A 127 4.95 5.29 17.28
CA LYS A 127 4.05 4.28 17.86
C LYS A 127 3.54 3.30 16.80
N LEU A 128 3.08 3.78 15.65
CA LEU A 128 2.61 2.94 14.54
C LEU A 128 3.72 2.03 14.00
N CYS A 129 4.93 2.55 13.84
CA CYS A 129 6.09 1.75 13.45
C CYS A 129 6.40 0.65 14.46
N ALA A 130 6.33 0.96 15.76
CA ALA A 130 6.57 -0.01 16.82
C ALA A 130 5.49 -1.12 16.82
N LYS A 131 4.21 -0.74 16.72
CA LYS A 131 3.09 -1.69 16.58
C LYS A 131 3.29 -2.61 15.37
N ARG A 132 3.60 -2.05 14.20
CA ARG A 132 3.84 -2.85 12.98
C ARG A 132 5.01 -3.81 13.16
N LYS A 133 6.10 -3.37 13.79
CA LYS A 133 7.25 -4.23 14.08
C LYS A 133 6.85 -5.41 14.94
N MET A 134 6.07 -5.18 16.01
CA MET A 134 5.58 -6.26 16.88
C MET A 134 4.72 -7.26 16.10
N VAL A 135 3.80 -6.75 15.30
CA VAL A 135 2.90 -7.58 14.48
C VAL A 135 3.66 -8.41 13.44
N LEU A 136 4.63 -7.82 12.75
CA LEU A 136 5.47 -8.54 11.79
C LEU A 136 6.34 -9.60 12.47
N THR A 137 6.91 -9.30 13.64
CA THR A 137 7.67 -10.29 14.41
C THR A 137 6.78 -11.46 14.83
N ALA A 138 5.57 -11.19 15.34
CA ALA A 138 4.62 -12.23 15.71
C ALA A 138 4.21 -13.09 14.50
N ALA A 139 4.09 -12.50 13.30
CA ALA A 139 3.83 -13.25 12.07
C ALA A 139 5.00 -14.16 11.68
N VAL A 140 6.25 -13.73 11.86
CA VAL A 140 7.43 -14.57 11.66
C VAL A 140 7.46 -15.72 12.66
N GLU A 141 7.25 -15.44 13.95
CA GLU A 141 7.20 -16.47 15.00
C GLU A 141 6.10 -17.50 14.71
N HIS A 142 4.94 -17.04 14.26
CA HIS A 142 3.84 -17.90 13.86
C HIS A 142 4.21 -18.76 12.65
N ALA A 143 4.82 -18.18 11.61
CA ALA A 143 5.28 -18.92 10.44
C ALA A 143 6.34 -19.99 10.81
N CYS A 144 7.32 -19.64 11.66
CA CYS A 144 8.32 -20.59 12.15
C CYS A 144 7.66 -21.76 12.90
N LYS A 145 6.66 -21.47 13.74
CA LYS A 145 5.93 -22.50 14.50
C LYS A 145 5.07 -23.40 13.61
N GLU A 146 4.43 -22.82 12.59
CA GLU A 146 3.52 -23.54 11.69
C GLU A 146 4.26 -24.47 10.73
N TYR A 147 5.35 -24.00 10.13
CA TYR A 147 6.08 -24.75 9.11
C TYR A 147 7.27 -25.55 9.67
N GLY A 148 7.73 -25.26 10.90
CA GLY A 148 8.78 -26.01 11.57
C GLY A 148 10.02 -26.16 10.69
N ASP A 149 10.38 -27.42 10.40
CA ASP A 149 11.56 -27.75 9.59
C ASP A 149 11.43 -27.29 8.12
N GLU A 150 10.21 -27.21 7.58
CA GLU A 150 9.96 -26.74 6.21
C GLU A 150 10.07 -25.22 6.07
N PHE A 151 10.20 -24.47 7.17
CA PHE A 151 10.26 -23.01 7.12
C PHE A 151 11.41 -22.52 6.23
N ASN A 152 12.60 -23.11 6.39
CA ASN A 152 13.76 -22.67 5.61
C ASN A 152 13.63 -22.99 4.12
N ASP A 153 12.79 -23.94 3.72
CA ASP A 153 12.58 -24.30 2.31
C ASP A 153 11.46 -23.47 1.67
N LEU A 154 10.41 -23.15 2.44
CA LEU A 154 9.23 -22.41 1.96
C LEU A 154 9.44 -20.89 1.90
N PHE A 155 10.38 -20.38 2.72
CA PHE A 155 10.69 -18.97 2.87
C PHE A 155 12.07 -18.64 2.28
N THR A 156 12.34 -19.10 1.06
CA THR A 156 13.55 -18.74 0.30
C THR A 156 13.27 -17.84 -0.89
N TYR A 157 14.33 -17.20 -1.39
CA TYR A 157 14.35 -16.54 -2.68
C TYR A 157 15.69 -16.78 -3.36
N TRP A 158 15.68 -16.74 -4.69
CA TRP A 158 16.88 -16.86 -5.50
C TRP A 158 17.51 -15.50 -5.76
N LYS A 159 18.83 -15.42 -5.59
CA LYS A 159 19.62 -14.25 -5.99
C LYS A 159 20.79 -14.73 -6.83
N GLY A 160 20.67 -14.54 -8.16
CA GLY A 160 21.63 -15.13 -9.10
C GLY A 160 21.49 -16.66 -9.11
N ARG A 161 22.53 -17.38 -8.67
CA ARG A 161 22.55 -18.84 -8.56
C ARG A 161 22.52 -19.35 -7.12
N GLU A 162 22.39 -18.45 -6.16
CA GLU A 162 22.37 -18.78 -4.74
C GLU A 162 20.94 -18.68 -4.20
N GLU A 163 20.59 -19.65 -3.36
CA GLU A 163 19.35 -19.65 -2.60
C GLU A 163 19.57 -18.98 -1.24
N HIS A 164 18.66 -18.09 -0.85
CA HIS A 164 18.73 -17.37 0.41
C HIS A 164 17.42 -17.49 1.18
N VAL A 165 17.52 -17.70 2.49
CA VAL A 165 16.36 -17.63 3.40
C VAL A 165 15.94 -16.16 3.61
N MET A 166 14.64 -15.92 3.63
CA MET A 166 14.05 -14.62 3.90
C MET A 166 14.28 -14.22 5.36
N VAL A 167 15.05 -13.14 5.57
CA VAL A 167 15.35 -12.62 6.92
C VAL A 167 14.39 -11.48 7.33
N LYS A 168 13.89 -10.72 6.36
CA LYS A 168 13.09 -9.51 6.65
C LYS A 168 11.67 -9.90 7.10
N PRO A 169 11.22 -9.46 8.29
CA PRO A 169 9.89 -9.84 8.82
C PRO A 169 8.73 -9.51 7.89
N SER A 170 8.77 -8.36 7.19
CA SER A 170 7.73 -7.99 6.21
C SER A 170 7.66 -8.95 5.02
N VAL A 171 8.81 -9.45 4.54
CA VAL A 171 8.88 -10.39 3.42
C VAL A 171 8.38 -11.76 3.85
N VAL A 172 8.77 -12.22 5.04
CA VAL A 172 8.27 -13.46 5.64
C VAL A 172 6.76 -13.38 5.85
N ALA A 173 6.24 -12.32 6.49
CA ALA A 173 4.81 -12.14 6.69
C ALA A 173 4.03 -12.15 5.36
N LYS A 174 4.56 -11.50 4.31
CA LYS A 174 3.96 -11.52 2.97
C LYS A 174 3.92 -12.95 2.40
N ARG A 175 5.02 -13.68 2.46
CA ARG A 175 5.10 -15.07 1.99
C ARG A 175 4.17 -16.00 2.78
N PHE A 176 4.11 -15.82 4.10
CA PHE A 176 3.23 -16.55 5.00
C PHE A 176 1.76 -16.39 4.59
N ASN A 177 1.32 -15.15 4.35
CA ASN A 177 -0.03 -14.86 3.89
C ASN A 177 -0.34 -15.45 2.50
N GLN A 178 0.64 -15.49 1.58
CA GLN A 178 0.49 -16.11 0.27
C GLN A 178 0.28 -17.63 0.39
N LEU A 179 1.07 -18.29 1.23
CA LEU A 179 0.96 -19.74 1.46
C LEU A 179 -0.38 -20.09 2.14
N ALA A 180 -0.83 -19.28 3.11
CA ALA A 180 -2.12 -19.46 3.77
C ALA A 180 -3.32 -19.19 2.83
N GLY A 181 -3.22 -18.21 1.93
CA GLY A 181 -4.26 -17.87 0.95
C GLY A 181 -4.33 -18.82 -0.26
N GLY A 182 -3.25 -19.56 -0.55
CA GLY A 182 -3.18 -20.56 -1.62
C GLY A 182 -3.60 -21.98 -1.18
N HIS A 183 -3.88 -22.21 0.10
CA HIS A 183 -4.21 -23.53 0.64
C HIS A 183 -5.71 -23.86 0.50
N VAL A 184 -6.23 -23.81 -0.73
CA VAL A 184 -7.48 -24.48 -1.12
C VAL A 184 -7.15 -25.48 -2.22
N HIS A 185 -6.45 -26.55 -1.85
CA HIS A 185 -6.60 -27.92 -2.36
C HIS A 185 -5.46 -28.80 -1.86
N GLY A 186 -5.76 -29.57 -0.83
CA GLY A 186 -4.83 -30.51 -0.20
C GLY A 186 -5.34 -30.92 1.17
N CYS A 187 -6.36 -31.77 1.19
CA CYS A 187 -6.91 -32.39 2.39
C CYS A 187 -5.84 -32.77 3.44
N ARG A 188 -5.95 -32.21 4.65
CA ARG A 188 -6.01 -32.97 5.91
C ARG A 188 -6.63 -32.12 7.01
N CYS A 189 -7.64 -32.71 7.64
CA CYS A 189 -8.49 -32.13 8.67
C CYS A 189 -7.69 -31.63 9.87
N SER A 190 -7.89 -30.37 10.25
CA SER A 190 -8.09 -29.98 11.66
C SER A 190 -8.65 -28.56 11.72
N THR A 191 -9.67 -28.40 12.55
CA THR A 191 -10.52 -27.23 12.79
C THR A 191 -9.71 -25.94 12.94
N ARG A 192 -9.92 -24.95 12.08
CA ARG A 192 -9.21 -23.66 12.13
C ARG A 192 -10.19 -22.48 12.10
N ALA A 193 -10.28 -21.77 13.22
CA ALA A 193 -10.84 -20.43 13.28
C ALA A 193 -9.79 -19.45 12.74
N HIS A 194 -10.01 -18.89 11.56
CA HIS A 194 -9.06 -17.96 10.92
C HIS A 194 -9.27 -16.54 11.45
N ALA A 195 -8.26 -16.01 12.16
CA ALA A 195 -8.02 -14.58 12.22
C ALA A 195 -7.22 -14.20 10.97
N ARG A 196 -7.87 -13.50 10.03
CA ARG A 196 -7.24 -13.02 8.79
C ARG A 196 -6.44 -11.74 9.12
N LEU A 197 -5.13 -11.87 9.29
CA LEU A 197 -4.25 -10.70 9.35
C LEU A 197 -4.05 -10.17 7.91
N VAL A 198 -4.81 -9.15 7.55
CA VAL A 198 -4.71 -8.49 6.24
C VAL A 198 -3.45 -7.63 6.24
N PHE A 199 -2.33 -8.16 5.71
CA PHE A 199 -1.17 -7.35 5.35
C PHE A 199 -1.13 -7.21 3.82
N THR A 200 -1.66 -6.10 3.31
CA THR A 200 -1.51 -5.74 1.90
C THR A 200 -0.29 -4.84 1.72
N ASP A 201 0.91 -5.42 1.75
CA ASP A 201 2.04 -4.83 1.02
C ASP A 201 1.84 -5.11 -0.48
N PHE A 202 0.97 -4.28 -1.09
CA PHE A 202 0.57 -4.20 -2.50
C PHE A 202 0.17 -5.52 -3.17
N PRO A 203 -1.10 -5.60 -3.57
CA PRO A 203 -1.40 -5.67 -4.99
C PRO A 203 -2.29 -4.49 -5.36
N ILE A 204 -1.76 -3.52 -6.12
CA ILE A 204 -2.63 -2.79 -7.04
C ILE A 204 -3.09 -3.86 -8.02
N HIS A 205 -4.37 -4.21 -7.96
CA HIS A 205 -4.97 -5.15 -8.87
C HIS A 205 -4.93 -4.52 -10.26
N VAL A 206 -3.88 -4.81 -11.04
CA VAL A 206 -3.94 -4.62 -12.49
C VAL A 206 -4.91 -5.69 -12.97
N GLN A 207 -6.19 -5.33 -13.11
CA GLN A 207 -7.11 -6.15 -13.87
C GLN A 207 -6.63 -6.11 -15.33
N CYS A 208 -5.96 -7.18 -15.76
CA CYS A 208 -5.90 -7.50 -17.19
C CYS A 208 -7.34 -7.75 -17.65
N LEU A 209 -7.97 -6.76 -18.26
CA LEU A 209 -9.16 -6.98 -19.06
C LEU A 209 -8.73 -7.80 -20.29
N SER A 210 -9.13 -9.07 -20.28
CA SER A 210 -9.14 -9.91 -21.47
C SER A 210 -10.12 -9.30 -22.47
N LEU A 211 -9.60 -8.73 -23.56
CA LEU A 211 -10.35 -8.50 -24.79
C LEU A 211 -10.80 -9.86 -25.31
N SER A 212 -12.07 -10.19 -25.10
CA SER A 212 -12.74 -11.25 -25.85
C SER A 212 -13.96 -10.65 -26.55
N ASP A 213 -13.76 -10.47 -27.85
CA ASP A 213 -14.71 -10.61 -28.95
C ASP A 213 -16.00 -9.79 -28.94
N VAL A 214 -15.92 -8.65 -29.64
CA VAL A 214 -17.05 -8.11 -30.39
C VAL A 214 -17.35 -9.07 -31.55
N THR A 215 -18.36 -9.92 -31.38
CA THR A 215 -19.04 -10.50 -32.53
C THR A 215 -20.38 -9.78 -32.74
N HIS A 216 -20.44 -9.06 -33.85
CA HIS A 216 -21.68 -8.68 -34.51
C HIS A 216 -22.70 -9.81 -34.49
N THR A 217 -23.96 -9.48 -34.20
CA THR A 217 -25.06 -10.14 -34.89
C THR A 217 -26.16 -9.13 -35.16
N THR A 218 -26.46 -9.08 -36.45
CA THR A 218 -27.46 -8.36 -37.24
C THR A 218 -28.83 -8.22 -36.62
#